data_AF-A0A0C2CWP8-F1
#
_entry.id   AF-A0A0C2CWP8-F1
#
_cell.length_a   1.000
_cell.length_b   1.000
_cell.length_c   1.000
_cell.angle_alpha   90.00
_cell.angle_beta   90.00
_cell.angle_gamma   90.00
#
_symmetry.space_group_name_H-M   'P 1'
#
loop_
_entity.id
_entity.type
_entity.pdbx_description
1 polymer ?
#
loop_
_entity_poly.entity_id
_entity_poly.type
_entity_poly.pdbx_seq_one_letter_code
_entity_poly.pdbx_strand_id
1 'polypeptide(L)'
;MEEALQAPKEAVVMADIAKKLGMSNEVETEYLVAKAIADGAIDAVITCDTKDGERYMRSSETVNVYTTTEPQMHFDSRIRYCLELHNQAVKALRYPPKNKCDVESIEAQREREQQELEFAKEMADEDDEDF
;
A
#
# COMPACT_ATOMS: atom_id res chain seq x y z
N MET A 1 41.87 -13.73 -7.96
CA MET A 1 41.87 -12.44 -8.66
C MET A 1 40.50 -12.34 -9.29
N GLU A 2 39.51 -12.01 -8.45
CA GLU A 2 38.12 -11.87 -8.85
C GLU A 2 37.78 -10.42 -8.52
N GLU A 3 37.95 -9.55 -9.52
CA GLU A 3 37.52 -8.17 -9.43
C GLU A 3 36.00 -8.18 -9.23
N ALA A 4 35.59 -7.95 -7.98
CA ALA A 4 34.23 -7.61 -7.66
C ALA A 4 33.88 -6.36 -8.46
N LEU A 5 33.08 -6.56 -9.50
CA LEU A 5 32.31 -5.52 -10.16
C LEU A 5 31.26 -5.03 -9.14
N GLN A 6 31.73 -4.29 -8.12
CA GLN A 6 30.86 -3.67 -7.13
C GLN A 6 29.98 -2.68 -7.88
N ALA A 7 28.67 -2.90 -7.80
CA ALA A 7 27.61 -2.04 -8.33
C ALA A 7 27.91 -0.54 -8.06
N PRO A 8 27.46 0.38 -8.94
CA PRO A 8 27.80 1.79 -8.85
C PRO A 8 27.45 2.33 -7.45
N LYS A 9 28.47 2.76 -6.72
CA LYS A 9 28.29 3.46 -5.44
C LYS A 9 27.63 4.80 -5.76
N GLU A 10 26.31 4.89 -5.65
CA GLU A 10 25.56 6.13 -5.81
C GLU A 10 25.77 6.99 -4.57
N ALA A 11 26.89 7.72 -4.56
CA ALA A 11 27.15 8.77 -3.58
C ALA A 11 26.46 10.06 -4.07
N VAL A 12 25.57 10.61 -3.25
CA VAL A 12 24.87 11.86 -3.55
C VAL A 12 25.36 12.94 -2.60
N VAL A 13 25.69 14.10 -3.16
CA VAL A 13 26.18 15.26 -2.39
C VAL A 13 25.03 15.90 -1.62
N MET A 14 25.28 16.30 -0.36
CA MET A 14 24.26 16.90 0.52
C MET A 14 23.62 18.17 -0.05
N ALA A 15 24.37 18.97 -0.82
CA ALA A 15 23.85 20.16 -1.49
C ALA A 15 22.75 19.83 -2.52
N ASP A 16 22.87 18.70 -3.24
CA ASP A 16 21.83 18.25 -4.18
C ASP A 16 20.60 17.74 -3.44
N ILE A 17 20.80 17.05 -2.31
CA ILE A 17 19.71 16.60 -1.43
C ILE A 17 18.94 17.81 -0.86
N ALA A 18 19.65 18.82 -0.35
CA ALA A 18 19.06 20.05 0.19
C ALA A 18 18.26 20.79 -0.88
N LYS A 19 18.81 20.91 -2.10
CA LYS A 19 18.12 21.54 -3.23
C LYS A 19 16.86 20.78 -3.64
N LYS A 20 16.90 19.44 -3.69
CA LYS A 20 15.73 18.60 -4.01
C LYS A 20 14.66 18.64 -2.94
N LEU A 21 15.05 18.73 -1.67
CA LEU A 21 14.14 18.86 -0.53
C LEU A 21 13.65 20.29 -0.29
N GLY A 22 14.18 21.28 -1.02
CA GLY A 22 13.84 22.70 -0.85
C GLY A 22 14.35 23.29 0.48
N MET A 23 15.38 22.68 1.08
CA MET A 23 15.98 23.14 2.33
C MET A 23 17.06 24.18 2.03
N SER A 24 17.03 25.31 2.75
CA SER A 24 17.99 26.40 2.60
C SER A 24 19.28 26.18 3.40
N ASN A 25 19.26 25.31 4.41
CA ASN A 25 20.38 25.05 5.30
C ASN A 25 20.90 23.61 5.12
N GLU A 26 22.17 23.48 4.71
CA GLU A 26 22.83 22.19 4.53
C GLU A 26 22.98 21.40 5.84
N VAL A 27 23.19 22.09 6.97
CA VAL A 27 23.39 21.47 8.28
C VAL A 27 22.11 20.82 8.80
N GLU A 28 20.96 21.46 8.56
CA GLU A 28 19.65 20.89 8.92
C GLU A 28 19.31 19.68 8.05
N THR A 29 19.70 19.75 6.77
CA THR A 29 19.50 18.64 5.82
C THR A 29 20.31 17.42 6.25
N GLU A 30 21.56 17.63 6.67
CA GLU A 30 22.43 16.58 7.21
C GLU A 30 21.81 15.90 8.45
N TYR A 31 21.30 16.69 9.40
CA TYR A 31 20.66 16.14 10.60
C TYR A 31 19.38 15.35 10.28
N LEU A 32 18.59 15.80 9.30
CA LEU A 32 17.38 15.11 8.86
C LEU A 32 17.71 13.77 8.20
N VAL A 33 18.74 13.74 7.35
CA VAL A 33 19.23 12.50 6.72
C VAL A 33 19.80 11.55 7.77
N ALA A 34 20.57 12.06 8.74
CA ALA A 34 21.10 11.27 9.86
C ALA A 34 19.96 10.63 10.68
N LYS A 35 18.89 11.39 10.95
CA LYS A 35 17.70 10.86 11.63
C LYS A 35 16.98 9.81 10.81
N ALA A 36 16.79 10.02 9.51
CA ALA A 36 16.13 9.04 8.64
C ALA A 36 16.89 7.70 8.57
N ILE A 37 18.23 7.75 8.66
CA ILE A 37 19.07 6.56 8.77
C ILE A 37 18.92 5.90 10.14
N ALA A 38 18.92 6.68 11.23
CA ALA A 38 18.76 6.16 12.59
C ALA A 38 17.38 5.52 12.83
N ASP A 39 16.33 6.09 12.22
CA ASP A 39 14.97 5.56 12.23
C ASP A 39 14.82 4.30 11.35
N GLY A 40 15.87 3.92 10.59
CA GLY A 40 15.87 2.76 9.71
C GLY A 40 15.00 2.91 8.47
N ALA A 41 14.56 4.15 8.16
CA ALA A 41 13.76 4.44 6.97
C ALA A 41 14.62 4.42 5.70
N ILE A 42 15.92 4.73 5.82
CA ILE A 42 16.87 4.69 4.71
C ILE A 42 18.12 3.92 5.15
N ASP A 43 18.50 2.89 4.38
CA ASP A 43 19.76 2.18 4.58
C ASP A 43 20.88 2.88 3.80
N ALA A 44 21.56 3.80 4.48
CA ALA A 44 22.65 4.58 3.92
C ALA A 44 23.65 5.01 5.00
N VAL A 45 24.85 5.37 4.58
CA VAL A 45 25.91 5.88 5.45
C VAL A 45 26.23 7.31 5.05
N ILE A 46 26.24 8.21 6.03
CA ILE A 46 26.72 9.59 5.86
C ILE A 46 28.21 9.68 6.24
N THR A 47 28.98 10.46 5.49
CA THR A 47 30.38 10.76 5.83
C THR A 47 30.44 12.16 6.45
N CYS A 48 30.64 12.23 7.77
CA CYS A 48 30.61 13.47 8.56
C CYS A 48 32.02 14.09 8.80
N ASP A 49 33.08 13.41 8.36
CA ASP A 49 34.44 13.65 8.89
C ASP A 49 35.31 14.65 8.12
N THR A 50 34.83 15.23 7.02
CA THR A 50 35.69 16.11 6.22
C THR A 50 35.54 17.56 6.64
N LYS A 51 36.44 18.02 7.53
CA LYS A 51 36.62 19.48 7.80
C LYS A 51 37.00 20.29 6.55
N ASP A 52 37.42 19.62 5.46
CA ASP A 52 37.87 20.21 4.20
C ASP A 52 37.29 19.54 2.92
N GLY A 53 36.18 18.79 3.01
CA GLY A 53 35.66 18.06 1.83
C GLY A 53 34.14 17.96 1.75
N GLU A 54 33.64 17.62 0.55
CA GLU A 54 32.22 17.59 0.25
C GLU A 54 31.50 16.49 1.06
N ARG A 55 30.38 16.86 1.69
CA ARG A 55 29.53 15.94 2.44
C ARG A 55 28.66 15.14 1.48
N TYR A 56 28.69 13.82 1.59
CA TYR A 56 27.91 12.92 0.75
C TYR A 56 27.23 11.81 1.56
N MET A 57 26.08 11.38 1.04
CA MET A 57 25.33 10.21 1.47
C MET A 57 25.67 9.08 0.52
N ARG A 58 26.01 7.91 1.05
CA ARG A 58 26.21 6.70 0.26
C ARG A 58 25.12 5.69 0.60
N SER A 59 24.34 5.28 -0.40
CA SER A 59 23.37 4.18 -0.21
C SER A 59 24.09 2.87 0.09
N SER A 60 23.50 2.09 0.99
CA SER A 60 23.88 0.69 1.21
C SER A 60 23.35 -0.17 0.06
N GLU A 61 23.97 -1.34 -0.15
CA GLU A 61 23.54 -2.27 -1.18
C GLU A 61 22.14 -2.79 -0.84
N THR A 62 21.23 -2.83 -1.81
CA THR A 62 19.91 -3.43 -1.62
C THR A 62 20.08 -4.91 -1.31
N VAL A 63 19.95 -5.28 -0.04
CA VAL A 63 20.08 -6.66 0.41
C VAL A 63 18.97 -7.50 -0.23
N ASN A 64 19.33 -8.69 -0.73
CA ASN A 64 18.35 -9.62 -1.26
C ASN A 64 17.42 -10.11 -0.14
N VAL A 65 16.18 -9.61 -0.14
CA VAL A 65 15.12 -9.91 0.84
C VAL A 65 14.82 -11.41 0.94
N TYR A 66 15.03 -12.19 -0.13
CA TYR A 66 14.79 -13.63 -0.12
C TYR A 66 15.83 -14.45 0.66
N THR A 67 16.95 -13.82 1.03
CA THR A 67 17.96 -14.44 1.90
C THR A 67 17.66 -14.25 3.38
N THR A 68 16.75 -13.35 3.73
CA THR A 68 16.38 -13.06 5.12
C THR A 68 15.17 -13.88 5.55
N THR A 69 14.78 -13.75 6.82
CA THR A 69 13.57 -14.39 7.38
C THR A 69 12.28 -13.64 7.07
N GLU A 70 12.37 -12.46 6.45
CA GLU A 70 11.24 -11.59 6.15
C GLU A 70 10.16 -12.25 5.26
N PRO A 71 10.51 -12.99 4.19
CA PRO A 71 9.50 -13.69 3.39
C PRO A 71 8.71 -14.72 4.21
N GLN A 72 9.38 -15.44 5.12
CA GLN A 72 8.72 -16.43 5.98
C GLN A 72 7.70 -15.78 6.92
N MET A 73 8.02 -14.62 7.50
CA MET A 73 7.10 -13.86 8.35
C MET A 73 5.87 -13.37 7.57
N HIS A 74 6.06 -12.91 6.34
CA HIS A 74 4.95 -12.51 5.47
C HIS A 74 4.04 -13.69 5.12
N PHE A 75 4.62 -14.85 4.81
CA PHE A 75 3.82 -16.05 4.53
C PHE A 75 3.08 -16.53 5.78
N ASP A 76 3.72 -16.55 6.94
CA ASP A 76 3.08 -16.93 8.20
C ASP A 76 1.87 -16.02 8.53
N SER A 77 2.00 -14.70 8.36
CA SER A 77 0.90 -13.76 8.51
C SER A 77 -0.27 -14.05 7.56
N ARG A 78 0.03 -14.29 6.28
CA ARG A 78 -0.98 -14.62 5.26
C ARG A 78 -1.68 -15.95 5.55
N ILE A 79 -0.93 -16.99 5.91
CA ILE A 79 -1.48 -18.31 6.24
C ILE A 79 -2.43 -18.20 7.44
N ARG A 80 -2.00 -17.51 8.50
CA ARG A 80 -2.84 -17.27 9.68
C ARG A 80 -4.13 -16.55 9.32
N TYR A 81 -4.05 -15.51 8.48
CA TYR A 81 -5.23 -14.77 8.03
C TYR A 81 -6.20 -15.66 7.24
N CYS A 82 -5.70 -16.43 6.27
CA CYS A 82 -6.52 -17.33 5.47
C CYS A 82 -7.19 -18.42 6.33
N LEU A 83 -6.47 -18.99 7.29
CA LEU A 83 -7.02 -19.99 8.22
C LEU A 83 -8.08 -19.38 9.13
N GLU A 84 -7.87 -18.17 9.63
CA GLU A 84 -8.86 -17.47 10.44
C GLU A 84 -10.12 -17.16 9.64
N LEU A 85 -9.98 -16.67 8.40
CA LEU A 85 -11.09 -16.43 7.49
C LEU A 85 -11.88 -17.72 7.22
N HIS A 86 -11.18 -18.84 6.99
CA HIS A 86 -11.81 -20.14 6.83
C HIS A 86 -12.61 -20.54 8.08
N ASN A 87 -12.04 -20.40 9.27
CA ASN A 87 -12.71 -20.71 10.53
C ASN A 87 -13.96 -19.84 10.74
N GLN A 88 -13.89 -18.55 10.41
CA GLN A 88 -15.02 -17.64 10.49
C GLN A 88 -16.14 -18.03 9.50
N ALA A 89 -15.79 -18.36 8.26
CA ALA A 89 -16.76 -18.82 7.26
C ALA A 89 -17.46 -20.12 7.69
N VAL A 90 -16.71 -21.09 8.21
CA VAL A 90 -17.28 -22.35 8.72
C VAL A 90 -18.19 -22.10 9.91
N LYS A 91 -17.81 -21.20 10.84
CA LYS A 91 -18.68 -20.80 11.97
C LYS A 91 -19.97 -20.16 11.47
N ALA A 92 -19.90 -19.25 10.49
CA ALA A 92 -21.08 -18.59 9.91
C ALA A 92 -22.03 -19.57 9.22
N LEU A 93 -21.49 -20.58 8.53
CA LEU A 93 -22.29 -21.63 7.88
C LEU A 93 -22.92 -22.61 8.88
N ARG A 94 -22.21 -22.97 9.95
CA ARG A 94 -22.72 -23.90 10.98
C ARG A 94 -23.70 -23.25 11.95
N TYR A 95 -23.49 -21.98 12.27
CA TYR A 95 -24.32 -21.22 13.20
C TYR A 95 -24.89 -19.99 12.48
N PRO A 96 -25.86 -20.20 11.55
CA PRO A 96 -26.53 -19.08 10.92
C PRO A 96 -27.21 -18.21 12.00
N PRO A 97 -27.17 -16.87 11.86
CA PRO A 97 -27.82 -15.98 12.81
C PRO A 97 -29.32 -16.31 12.89
N LYS A 98 -29.85 -16.38 14.12
CA LYS A 98 -31.26 -16.74 14.38
C LYS A 98 -32.25 -15.75 13.77
N ASN A 99 -31.80 -14.52 13.55
CA ASN A 99 -32.55 -13.55 12.77
C ASN A 99 -32.15 -13.77 11.32
N LYS A 100 -33.04 -14.40 10.54
CA LYS A 100 -33.01 -14.25 9.10
C LYS A 100 -33.16 -12.75 8.85
N CYS A 101 -32.08 -12.04 8.53
CA CYS A 101 -32.27 -10.87 7.69
C CYS A 101 -32.92 -11.45 6.44
N ASP A 102 -34.17 -11.10 6.19
CA ASP A 102 -34.79 -11.27 4.89
C ASP A 102 -33.97 -10.42 3.92
N VAL A 103 -32.85 -10.98 3.47
CA VAL A 103 -32.18 -10.52 2.26
C VAL A 103 -33.23 -10.70 1.18
N GLU A 104 -33.67 -9.59 0.58
CA GLU A 104 -34.63 -9.66 -0.52
C GLU A 104 -34.10 -10.67 -1.53
N SER A 105 -34.91 -11.68 -1.85
CA SER A 105 -34.52 -12.65 -2.87
C SER A 105 -34.21 -11.88 -4.15
N ILE A 106 -33.22 -12.33 -4.91
CA ILE A 106 -32.88 -11.74 -6.21
C ILE A 106 -34.14 -11.64 -7.11
N GLU A 107 -35.11 -12.52 -6.91
CA GLU A 107 -36.43 -12.48 -7.57
C GLU A 107 -37.30 -11.30 -7.12
N ALA A 108 -37.37 -11.00 -5.82
CA ALA A 108 -38.14 -9.87 -5.29
C ALA A 108 -37.60 -8.52 -5.78
N GLN A 109 -36.28 -8.41 -5.96
CA GLN A 109 -35.67 -7.21 -6.51
C GLN A 109 -35.98 -7.04 -8.01
N ARG A 110 -35.96 -8.13 -8.79
CA ARG A 110 -36.38 -8.11 -10.21
C ARG A 110 -37.84 -7.74 -10.40
N GLU A 111 -38.72 -8.23 -9.53
CA GLU A 111 -40.16 -7.97 -9.64
C GLU A 111 -40.46 -6.49 -9.39
N ARG A 112 -39.74 -5.86 -8.46
CA ARG A 112 -39.83 -4.40 -8.21
C ARG A 112 -39.34 -3.59 -9.40
N GLU A 113 -38.19 -3.94 -9.98
CA GLU A 113 -37.66 -3.28 -11.17
C GLU A 113 -38.60 -3.42 -12.38
N GLN A 114 -39.29 -4.57 -12.52
CA GLN A 114 -40.31 -4.75 -13.56
C GLN A 114 -41.54 -3.88 -13.32
N GLN A 115 -42.04 -3.81 -12.08
CA GLN A 115 -43.17 -2.94 -11.75
C GLN A 115 -42.84 -1.46 -11.99
N GLU A 116 -41.63 -1.02 -11.65
CA GLU A 116 -41.18 0.35 -11.92
C GLU A 116 -41.11 0.63 -13.43
N LEU A 117 -40.66 -0.34 -14.24
CA LEU A 117 -40.65 -0.22 -15.69
C LEU A 117 -42.06 -0.21 -16.30
N GLU A 118 -42.97 -1.05 -15.81
CA GLU A 118 -44.36 -1.09 -16.26
C GLU A 118 -45.08 0.21 -15.93
N PHE A 119 -44.88 0.75 -14.71
CA PHE A 119 -45.45 2.02 -14.30
C PHE A 119 -44.90 3.20 -15.13
N ALA A 120 -43.59 3.23 -15.38
CA ALA A 120 -42.99 4.26 -16.23
C ALA A 120 -43.48 4.18 -17.68
N LYS A 121 -43.77 2.97 -18.17
CA LYS A 121 -44.32 2.76 -19.51
C LYS A 121 -45.78 3.20 -19.59
N GLU A 122 -46.61 2.85 -18.61
CA GLU A 122 -48.01 3.28 -18.55
C GLU A 122 -48.11 4.81 -18.49
N MET A 123 -47.25 5.47 -17.70
CA MET A 123 -47.19 6.93 -17.63
C MET A 123 -46.70 7.58 -18.93
N ALA A 124 -45.84 6.91 -19.70
CA ALA A 124 -45.39 7.39 -21.01
C ALA A 124 -46.47 7.20 -22.09
N ASP A 125 -47.19 6.08 -22.06
CA ASP A 125 -48.30 5.80 -22.97
C ASP A 125 -49.49 6.76 -22.71
N GLU A 126 -49.76 7.16 -21.45
CA GLU A 126 -50.79 8.17 -21.11
C GLU A 126 -50.43 9.61 -21.57
N ASP A 127 -49.15 9.99 -21.60
CA ASP A 127 -48.68 11.31 -22.05
C ASP A 127 -48.67 11.45 -23.60
N ASP A 128 -48.62 10.32 -24.34
CA ASP A 128 -48.68 10.26 -25.80
C ASP A 128 -50.13 10.26 -26.37
N GLU A 129 -51.16 10.03 -25.54
CA GLU A 129 -52.58 10.02 -25.95
C GLU A 129 -53.29 11.40 -25.85
N ASP A 130 -52.63 12.44 -25.35
CA ASP A 130 -53.16 13.82 -25.20
C ASP A 130 -52.57 14.84 -26.22
N PHE A 131 -52.15 14.37 -27.42
CA PHE A 131 -51.69 15.24 -28.54
C PHE A 131 -52.43 15.00 -29.87
#